data_AF-A0A3B8JH85-F1
#
_entry.id   AF-A0A3B8JH85-F1
#
_cell.length_a   1.000
_cell.length_b   1.000
_cell.length_c   1.000
_cell.angle_alpha   90.00
_cell.angle_beta   90.00
_cell.angle_gamma   90.00
#
_symmetry.space_group_name_H-M   'P 1'
#
loop_
_entity.id
_entity.type
_entity.pdbx_description
1 polymer ?
#
loop_
_entity_poly.entity_id
_entity_poly.type
_entity_poly.pdbx_seq_one_letter_code
_entity_poly.pdbx_strand_id
1 'polypeptide(L)'
;MPNYRSSSKAVVNLVKSILLSAILLVGIWVVLFTGGYVTLGGVPAPIIMKFLSDETAREAYFQGDRTKLHNRLDDMGIEDDIKAYYRPQIPDEAQLDQYIHQIFYERTGYVGEGYRVNSQGVLVLKS
;
A
#
# COMPACT_ATOMS: atom_id res chain seq x y z
N MET A 1 -18.86 -49.98 24.46
CA MET A 1 -17.52 -49.36 24.43
C MET A 1 -17.47 -48.38 23.26
N PRO A 2 -17.38 -47.05 23.50
CA PRO A 2 -17.30 -46.09 22.41
C PRO A 2 -15.98 -46.26 21.64
N ASN A 3 -16.10 -46.26 20.32
CA ASN A 3 -15.06 -46.64 19.38
C ASN A 3 -14.03 -45.49 19.23
N TYR A 4 -13.10 -45.39 20.19
CA TYR A 4 -12.10 -44.32 20.33
C TYR A 4 -11.28 -44.04 19.06
N ARG A 5 -11.13 -45.04 18.18
CA ARG A 5 -10.36 -44.98 16.93
C ARG A 5 -11.03 -44.20 15.79
N SER A 6 -12.35 -43.99 15.85
CA SER A 6 -13.10 -43.22 14.85
C SER A 6 -13.00 -41.71 15.12
N SER A 7 -13.03 -41.31 16.40
CA SER A 7 -12.96 -39.91 16.81
C SER A 7 -11.61 -39.26 16.47
N SER A 8 -10.50 -40.01 16.55
CA SER A 8 -9.17 -39.48 16.22
C SER A 8 -8.98 -39.21 14.72
N LYS A 9 -9.52 -40.05 13.83
CA LYS A 9 -9.46 -39.82 12.38
C LYS A 9 -10.31 -38.62 11.95
N ALA A 10 -11.49 -38.47 12.56
CA ALA A 10 -12.36 -37.32 12.30
C ALA A 10 -11.68 -35.99 12.71
N VAL A 11 -11.03 -35.97 13.89
CA VAL A 11 -10.25 -34.80 14.35
C VAL A 11 -9.06 -34.53 13.43
N VAL A 12 -8.31 -35.55 13.00
CA VAL A 12 -7.19 -35.37 12.07
C VAL A 12 -7.65 -34.81 10.72
N ASN A 13 -8.77 -35.29 10.19
CA ASN A 13 -9.32 -34.76 8.93
C ASN A 13 -9.82 -33.33 9.09
N LEU A 14 -10.48 -33.01 10.21
CA LEU A 14 -10.91 -31.64 10.52
C LEU A 14 -9.73 -30.67 10.58
N VAL A 15 -8.65 -31.05 11.29
CA VAL A 15 -7.43 -30.23 11.39
C VAL A 15 -6.78 -30.04 10.02
N LYS A 16 -6.71 -31.09 9.20
CA LYS A 16 -6.21 -30.98 7.81
C LYS A 16 -7.05 -30.03 6.97
N SER A 17 -8.38 -30.11 7.06
CA SER A 17 -9.28 -29.20 6.34
C SER A 17 -9.09 -27.75 6.79
N ILE A 18 -8.96 -27.50 8.10
CA ILE A 18 -8.69 -26.16 8.63
C ILE A 18 -7.35 -25.63 8.11
N LEU A 19 -6.30 -26.44 8.15
CA LEU A 19 -4.98 -26.06 7.61
C LEU A 19 -5.06 -25.75 6.12
N LEU A 20 -5.75 -26.58 5.33
CA LEU A 20 -5.92 -26.36 3.90
C LEU A 20 -6.68 -25.07 3.61
N SER A 21 -7.77 -24.82 4.33
CA SER A 21 -8.55 -23.58 4.22
C SER A 21 -7.74 -22.36 4.62
N ALA A 22 -6.94 -22.44 5.69
CA ALA A 22 -6.05 -21.37 6.10
C ALA A 22 -5.00 -21.04 5.02
N ILE A 23 -4.38 -22.06 4.42
CA ILE A 23 -3.41 -21.88 3.32
C ILE A 23 -4.08 -21.22 2.11
N LEU A 24 -5.29 -21.66 1.74
CA LEU A 24 -6.05 -21.05 0.65
C LEU A 24 -6.36 -19.58 0.91
N LEU A 25 -6.82 -19.24 2.12
CA LEU A 25 -7.10 -17.86 2.50
C LEU A 25 -5.84 -17.00 2.46
N VAL A 26 -4.72 -17.50 3.00
CA VAL A 26 -3.43 -16.79 2.93
C VAL A 26 -3.00 -16.60 1.47
N GLY A 27 -3.16 -17.62 0.62
CA GLY A 27 -2.84 -17.53 -0.80
C GLY A 27 -3.64 -16.45 -1.54
N ILE A 28 -4.95 -16.34 -1.27
CA ILE A 28 -5.80 -15.29 -1.84
C ILE A 28 -5.28 -13.91 -1.44
N TRP A 29 -4.97 -13.70 -0.16
CA TRP A 29 -4.43 -12.43 0.30
C TRP A 29 -3.09 -12.10 -0.37
N VAL A 30 -2.18 -13.06 -0.50
CA VAL A 30 -0.90 -12.84 -1.20
C VAL A 30 -1.12 -12.36 -2.63
N VAL A 31 -2.07 -12.96 -3.37
CA VAL A 31 -2.39 -12.54 -4.74
C VAL A 31 -2.98 -11.13 -4.76
N LEU A 32 -3.90 -10.81 -3.84
CA LEU A 32 -4.52 -9.49 -3.78
C LEU A 32 -3.51 -8.38 -3.46
N PHE A 33 -2.60 -8.62 -2.53
CA PHE A 33 -1.56 -7.67 -2.15
C PHE A 33 -0.49 -7.50 -3.23
N THR A 34 -0.04 -8.59 -3.87
CA THR A 34 0.99 -8.51 -4.92
C THR A 34 0.45 -8.02 -6.26
N GLY A 35 -0.84 -8.24 -6.55
CA GLY A 35 -1.50 -7.80 -7.77
C GLY A 35 -1.95 -6.32 -7.78
N GLY A 36 -1.73 -5.58 -6.70
CA GLY A 36 -2.16 -4.17 -6.61
C GLY A 36 -3.67 -3.98 -6.41
N TYR A 37 -4.41 -5.03 -6.06
CA TYR A 37 -5.87 -4.93 -5.79
C TYR A 37 -6.16 -4.27 -4.44
N VAL A 38 -5.17 -4.21 -3.55
CA VAL A 38 -5.27 -3.60 -2.22
C VAL A 38 -4.45 -2.32 -2.20
N THR A 39 -5.06 -1.24 -1.73
CA THR A 39 -4.38 0.02 -1.42
C THR A 39 -4.43 0.27 0.09
N LEU A 40 -3.36 0.83 0.65
CA LEU A 40 -3.36 1.32 2.02
C LEU A 40 -3.18 2.83 1.97
N GLY A 41 -4.21 3.55 2.40
CA GLY A 41 -4.17 5.01 2.41
C GLY A 41 -3.96 5.64 1.04
N GLY A 42 -4.49 5.00 -0.02
CA GLY A 42 -4.35 5.44 -1.41
C GLY A 42 -3.11 4.91 -2.12
N VAL A 43 -2.16 4.25 -1.44
CA VAL A 43 -0.96 3.70 -2.09
C VAL A 43 -1.15 2.20 -2.35
N PRO A 44 -0.97 1.71 -3.60
CA PRO A 44 -0.98 0.28 -3.91
C PRO A 44 0.04 -0.52 -3.10
N ALA A 45 -0.39 -1.68 -2.57
CA ALA A 45 0.46 -2.55 -1.75
C ALA A 45 1.84 -2.89 -2.36
N PRO A 46 1.98 -3.19 -3.67
CA PRO A 46 3.30 -3.46 -4.26
C PRO A 46 4.26 -2.27 -4.14
N ILE A 47 3.74 -1.04 -4.24
CA ILE A 47 4.52 0.19 -4.14
C ILE A 47 4.95 0.43 -2.69
N ILE A 48 4.08 0.11 -1.72
CA ILE A 48 4.46 0.13 -0.30
C ILE A 48 5.59 -0.86 -0.02
N MET A 49 5.52 -2.07 -0.60
CA MET A 49 6.59 -3.06 -0.44
C MET A 49 7.91 -2.60 -1.07
N LYS A 50 7.84 -1.91 -2.23
CA LYS A 50 9.00 -1.25 -2.85
C LYS A 50 9.61 -0.21 -1.91
N PHE A 51 8.80 0.66 -1.31
CA PHE A 51 9.24 1.62 -0.29
C PHE A 51 9.86 0.93 0.94
N LEU A 52 9.22 -0.09 1.52
CA LEU A 52 9.70 -0.79 2.71
C LEU A 52 10.99 -1.60 2.46
N SER A 53 11.28 -1.91 1.21
CA SER A 53 12.52 -2.58 0.82
C SER A 53 13.70 -1.61 0.72
N ASP A 54 13.45 -0.29 0.67
CA ASP A 54 14.49 0.72 0.63
C ASP A 54 14.83 1.25 2.03
N GLU A 55 16.06 0.99 2.47
CA GLU A 55 16.53 1.39 3.80
C GLU A 55 16.57 2.91 3.96
N THR A 56 17.06 3.64 2.96
CA THR A 56 17.16 5.10 2.97
C THR A 56 15.80 5.77 3.10
N ALA A 57 14.81 5.31 2.33
CA ALA A 57 13.45 5.84 2.36
C ALA A 57 12.79 5.59 3.72
N ARG A 58 12.94 4.37 4.26
CA ARG A 58 12.43 4.03 5.59
C ARG A 58 13.06 4.87 6.68
N GLU A 59 14.38 5.00 6.71
CA GLU A 59 15.05 5.82 7.71
C GLU A 59 14.56 7.26 7.65
N ALA A 60 14.52 7.85 6.45
CA ALA A 60 14.03 9.22 6.27
C ALA A 60 12.59 9.39 6.78
N TYR A 61 11.73 8.40 6.52
CA TYR A 61 10.36 8.39 7.04
C TYR A 61 10.30 8.34 8.57
N PHE A 62 11.00 7.39 9.21
CA PHE A 62 10.96 7.24 10.67
C PHE A 62 11.69 8.36 11.41
N GLN A 63 12.68 9.00 10.79
CA GLN A 63 13.38 10.17 11.33
C GLN A 63 12.59 11.48 11.10
N GLY A 64 11.52 11.45 10.28
CA GLY A 64 10.73 12.63 9.96
C GLY A 64 11.42 13.61 8.99
N ASP A 65 12.47 13.18 8.30
CA ASP A 65 13.18 13.99 7.30
C ASP A 65 12.41 13.99 5.98
N ARG A 66 11.47 14.93 5.86
CA ARG A 66 10.56 15.03 4.72
C ARG A 66 11.28 15.31 3.40
N THR A 67 12.34 16.12 3.42
CA THR A 67 13.09 16.46 2.20
C THR A 67 13.86 15.25 1.71
N LYS A 68 14.60 14.57 2.60
CA LYS A 68 15.32 13.35 2.25
C LYS A 68 14.38 12.24 1.79
N LEU A 69 13.24 12.10 2.47
CA LEU A 69 12.21 11.13 2.08
C LEU A 69 11.67 11.44 0.68
N HIS A 70 11.28 12.68 0.42
CA HIS A 70 10.74 13.08 -0.88
C HIS A 70 11.73 12.81 -2.02
N ASN A 71 12.98 13.28 -1.88
CA ASN A 71 14.01 13.05 -2.90
C ASN A 71 14.23 11.56 -3.13
N ARG A 72 14.22 10.75 -2.06
CA ARG A 72 14.40 9.30 -2.21
C ARG A 72 13.21 8.62 -2.89
N LEU A 73 11.98 9.05 -2.59
CA LEU A 73 10.78 8.53 -3.26
C LEU A 73 10.75 8.89 -4.74
N ASP A 74 11.22 10.10 -5.10
CA ASP A 74 11.40 10.56 -6.48
C ASP A 74 12.45 9.72 -7.22
N ASP A 75 13.65 9.55 -6.64
CA ASP A 75 14.70 8.69 -7.18
C ASP A 75 14.23 7.24 -7.41
N MET A 76 13.33 6.76 -6.56
CA MET A 76 12.74 5.42 -6.67
C MET A 76 11.63 5.35 -7.72
N GLY A 77 11.16 6.46 -8.28
CA GLY A 77 10.04 6.53 -9.21
C GLY A 77 8.70 6.15 -8.57
N ILE A 78 8.54 6.37 -7.25
CA ILE A 78 7.32 5.99 -6.54
C ILE A 78 6.11 6.80 -7.03
N GLU A 79 6.30 8.09 -7.30
CA GLU A 79 5.24 8.94 -7.84
C GLU A 79 4.71 8.41 -9.17
N ASP A 80 5.61 8.06 -10.09
CA ASP A 80 5.27 7.52 -11.41
C ASP A 80 4.57 6.17 -11.30
N ASP A 81 4.99 5.29 -10.39
CA ASP A 81 4.34 4.01 -10.16
C ASP A 81 2.88 4.20 -9.69
N ILE A 82 2.65 5.14 -8.77
CA ILE A 82 1.29 5.42 -8.26
C ILE A 82 0.45 6.09 -9.37
N LYS A 83 1.04 7.01 -10.15
CA LYS A 83 0.38 7.61 -11.33
C LYS A 83 -0.01 6.53 -12.34
N ALA A 84 0.88 5.60 -12.67
CA ALA A 84 0.60 4.50 -13.59
C ALA A 84 -0.56 3.62 -13.11
N TYR A 85 -0.64 3.39 -11.80
CA TYR A 85 -1.75 2.63 -11.20
C TYR A 85 -3.10 3.33 -11.33
N TYR A 86 -3.16 4.66 -11.11
CA TYR A 86 -4.41 5.43 -11.10
C TYR A 86 -4.82 6.04 -12.44
N ARG A 87 -3.91 6.10 -13.42
CA ARG A 87 -4.19 6.67 -14.74
C ARG A 87 -5.42 6.05 -15.44
N PRO A 88 -5.70 4.73 -15.34
CA PRO A 88 -6.92 4.17 -15.90
C PRO A 88 -8.22 4.67 -15.24
N GLN A 89 -8.17 5.13 -13.98
CA GLN A 89 -9.33 5.58 -13.21
C GLN A 89 -9.46 7.11 -13.19
N ILE A 90 -8.35 7.84 -13.36
CA ILE A 90 -8.29 9.31 -13.38
C ILE A 90 -7.61 9.74 -14.70
N PRO A 91 -8.39 9.96 -15.78
CA PRO A 91 -7.83 10.26 -17.11
C PRO A 91 -7.27 11.67 -17.27
N ASP A 92 -7.72 12.63 -16.44
CA ASP A 92 -7.22 14.00 -16.44
C ASP A 92 -5.89 14.04 -15.67
N GLU A 93 -4.78 14.33 -16.37
CA GLU A 93 -3.44 14.30 -15.79
C GLU A 93 -3.24 15.38 -14.70
N ALA A 94 -3.93 16.53 -14.76
CA ALA A 94 -3.83 17.54 -13.72
C ALA A 94 -4.57 17.10 -12.44
N GLN A 95 -5.73 16.46 -12.60
CA GLN A 95 -6.46 15.86 -11.47
C GLN A 95 -5.69 14.66 -10.88
N LEU A 96 -5.07 13.84 -11.73
CA LEU A 96 -4.22 12.74 -11.30
C LEU A 96 -3.03 13.27 -10.49
N ASP A 97 -2.32 14.27 -11.01
CA ASP A 97 -1.18 14.88 -10.31
C ASP A 97 -1.58 15.42 -8.93
N GLN A 98 -2.66 16.20 -8.86
CA GLN A 98 -3.17 16.73 -7.60
C GLN A 98 -3.58 15.62 -6.62
N TYR A 99 -4.23 14.56 -7.09
CA TYR A 99 -4.62 13.41 -6.27
C TYR A 99 -3.40 12.69 -5.67
N ILE A 100 -2.35 12.50 -6.46
CA ILE A 100 -1.12 11.83 -6.03
C ILE A 100 -0.37 12.70 -5.02
N HIS A 101 -0.28 14.01 -5.27
CA HIS A 101 0.33 14.95 -4.33
C HIS A 101 -0.44 15.02 -3.01
N GLN A 102 -1.77 14.92 -3.06
CA GLN A 102 -2.60 14.83 -1.85
C GLN A 102 -2.27 13.56 -1.05
N ILE A 103 -2.10 12.41 -1.70
CA ILE A 103 -1.66 11.17 -1.05
C ILE A 103 -0.30 11.39 -0.36
N PHE A 104 0.67 11.98 -1.05
CA PHE A 104 1.98 12.25 -0.44
C PHE A 104 1.91 13.19 0.75
N TYR A 105 1.10 14.24 0.67
CA TYR A 105 0.87 15.14 1.80
C TYR A 105 0.25 14.42 2.99
N GLU A 106 -0.79 13.61 2.79
CA GLU A 106 -1.44 12.86 3.87
C GLU A 106 -0.53 11.82 4.53
N ARG A 107 0.40 11.23 3.77
CA ARG A 107 1.28 10.15 4.25
C ARG A 107 2.59 10.65 4.84
N THR A 108 3.13 11.74 4.31
CA THR A 108 4.49 12.21 4.63
C THR A 108 4.53 13.63 5.17
N GLY A 109 3.45 14.41 4.97
CA GLY A 109 3.41 15.84 5.25
C GLY A 109 4.19 16.69 4.25
N TYR A 110 4.71 16.10 3.16
CA TYR A 110 5.37 16.82 2.09
C TYR A 110 4.35 17.62 1.27
N VAL A 111 4.70 18.85 0.91
CA VAL A 111 3.91 19.72 0.05
C VAL A 111 4.76 20.07 -1.16
N GLY A 112 4.33 19.65 -2.35
CA GLY A 112 5.02 19.95 -3.60
C GLY A 112 5.19 21.44 -3.86
N GLU A 113 6.24 21.82 -4.59
CA GLU A 113 6.57 23.23 -4.83
C GLU A 113 5.43 24.01 -5.49
N GLY A 114 4.65 23.37 -6.37
CA GLY A 114 3.50 23.96 -7.05
C GLY A 114 2.22 24.06 -6.22
N TYR A 115 2.21 23.53 -4.99
CA TYR A 115 0.99 23.37 -4.19
C TYR A 115 1.05 24.08 -2.85
N ARG A 116 -0.12 24.47 -2.35
CA ARG A 116 -0.33 24.94 -0.98
C ARG A 116 -1.50 24.19 -0.36
N VAL A 117 -1.45 24.00 0.96
CA VAL A 117 -2.56 23.43 1.71
C VAL A 117 -3.57 24.55 2.02
N ASN A 118 -4.83 24.36 1.65
CA ASN A 118 -5.90 25.30 2.01
C ASN A 118 -6.39 25.08 3.46
N SER A 119 -7.33 25.90 3.93
CA SER A 119 -7.91 25.79 5.28
C SER A 119 -8.61 24.46 5.58
N GLN A 120 -8.91 23.67 4.54
CA GLN A 120 -9.59 22.38 4.63
C GLN A 120 -8.61 21.20 4.60
N GLY A 121 -7.29 21.44 4.55
CA GLY A 121 -6.28 20.37 4.49
C GLY A 121 -6.09 19.76 3.10
N VAL A 122 -6.57 20.42 2.05
CA VAL A 122 -6.47 19.95 0.66
C VAL A 122 -5.40 20.74 -0.08
N LEU A 123 -4.56 20.04 -0.84
CA LEU A 123 -3.61 20.67 -1.75
C LEU A 123 -4.32 21.35 -2.92
N VAL A 124 -4.01 22.62 -3.13
CA VAL A 124 -4.44 23.43 -4.27
C VAL A 124 -3.23 24.07 -4.93
N LEU A 125 -3.31 24.31 -6.23
CA LEU A 125 -2.25 25.01 -6.96
C LEU A 125 -1.97 26.38 -6.35
N LYS A 126 -0.68 26.75 -6.27
CA LYS A 126 -0.28 28.12 -5.96
C LYS A 126 -0.69 29.00 -7.14
N SER A 127 -1.44 30.05 -6.83
CA SER A 127 -1.82 31.14 -7.75
C SER A 127 -0.68 32.14 -7.91
#